data_AF-A0A8S1K0W0-F1
#
_entry.id   AF-A0A8S1K0W0-F1
#
_cell.length_a   1.000
_cell.length_b   1.000
_cell.length_c   1.000
_cell.angle_alpha   90.00
_cell.angle_beta   90.00
_cell.angle_gamma   90.00
#
_symmetry.space_group_name_H-M   'P 1'
#
loop_
_entity.id
_entity.type
_entity.pdbx_description
1 polymer ?
#
loop_
_entity_poly.entity_id
_entity_poly.type
_entity_poly.pdbx_seq_one_letter_code
_entity_poly.pdbx_strand_id
1 'polypeptide(L)'
;MNNIFITQVKTSAGDNAIINSTERNEKHRQAYTKVLQLKSFNLIQSETRVDTPAKDIDEAELPLREHFYRDSLRRSATFLKVASEEMGRYQTEWHWKFFFEFLFYHIMFYNLFGPFMVIFFWKWPGMPLMINMRFLKHHAQFYFQLLLWLGSLAGGYWYLFDDKNIITLTEVVFTQFALLIRAVVIAAKYATLSEERIKLYKQEVLSEEIFTFDLMMWDWRLQTPKVLFLEQLRFLKRRELDPDFYKIDFLCQPHNKTVKQLLQVDVGFYREWLEQQDESQIAPIIDNTFNCFFIFGYLVNSFQKTHSPNGFSKYVVVQSLILSLTPCLLRVQYFYEIDVGAIDILRIIINVLTTFQAFFGSFVFLQIGLYDLQRKFYILDQCCYMLSIKEQNYSSGKKLLPSINFNNPITLQAWSMLRGMAFDYGRTYDFRIQGFYSLIFIGWIFLFLFGIGVLLDFIHIDFFQTTLLSEMLVILTGFIGYYLWHGAQLNEYYETFDILLEDVRNMYVDILRKKEQYFILNLDITNAIHKKFVFLLKSQTKSLETITQYINLIIEEIDDAIRQLNYDEKHNPFKIYGIRITLNFLQSVVVAVFTVVGFAVQQRMQNVDVACLSK
;
A
#
# COMPACT_ATOMS: atom_id res chain seq x y z
N MET A 1 -5.33 40.73 -15.14
CA MET A 1 -6.01 39.97 -16.22
C MET A 1 -5.31 38.62 -16.37
N ASN A 2 -5.53 37.71 -15.40
CA ASN A 2 -4.95 36.37 -15.40
C ASN A 2 -6.08 35.35 -15.42
N ASN A 3 -6.29 34.72 -16.57
CA ASN A 3 -7.17 33.58 -16.74
C ASN A 3 -6.49 32.36 -16.13
N ILE A 4 -7.03 31.87 -15.02
CA ILE A 4 -6.69 30.59 -14.41
C ILE A 4 -7.47 29.53 -15.18
N PHE A 5 -6.79 28.76 -16.03
CA PHE A 5 -7.33 27.53 -16.59
C PHE A 5 -7.34 26.47 -15.49
N ILE A 6 -8.50 26.26 -14.87
CA ILE A 6 -8.80 25.06 -14.11
C ILE A 6 -9.25 24.01 -15.12
N THR A 7 -8.41 23.04 -15.44
CA THR A 7 -8.83 21.81 -16.11
C THR A 7 -9.68 21.00 -15.14
N GLN A 8 -10.97 21.32 -15.07
CA GLN A 8 -11.98 20.38 -14.60
C GLN A 8 -12.10 19.27 -15.65
N VAL A 9 -11.75 18.05 -15.26
CA VAL A 9 -12.17 16.86 -16.00
C VAL A 9 -13.69 16.81 -15.90
N LYS A 10 -14.38 17.29 -16.94
CA LYS A 10 -15.81 17.09 -17.14
C LYS A 10 -16.05 15.60 -17.35
N THR A 11 -16.44 14.88 -16.32
CA THR A 11 -17.17 13.62 -16.50
C THR A 11 -18.57 13.98 -17.00
N SER A 12 -18.92 13.47 -18.17
CA SER A 12 -20.25 13.65 -18.77
C SER A 12 -21.30 12.85 -18.01
N ALA A 13 -22.45 13.50 -17.80
CA ALA A 13 -23.72 12.96 -17.30
C ALA A 13 -23.85 12.73 -15.78
N GLY A 14 -24.20 13.83 -15.10
CA GLY A 14 -25.34 13.95 -14.19
C GLY A 14 -25.76 12.74 -13.35
N ASP A 15 -25.20 12.64 -12.15
CA ASP A 15 -25.91 12.28 -10.93
C ASP A 15 -25.13 12.90 -9.76
N ASN A 16 -25.59 14.07 -9.29
CA ASN A 16 -25.07 14.70 -8.07
C ASN A 16 -25.61 13.95 -6.85
N ALA A 17 -25.09 12.76 -6.61
CA ALA A 17 -25.12 12.11 -5.31
C ALA A 17 -23.83 12.41 -4.55
N ILE A 18 -23.49 13.70 -4.42
CA ILE A 18 -22.61 14.12 -3.33
C ILE A 18 -23.54 14.21 -2.11
N ILE A 19 -23.78 13.07 -1.47
CA ILE A 19 -24.30 13.09 -0.11
C ILE A 19 -23.26 13.88 0.69
N ASN A 20 -23.64 15.07 1.14
CA ASN A 20 -22.77 15.95 1.90
C ASN A 20 -22.31 15.14 3.13
N SER A 21 -21.01 14.87 3.25
CA SER A 21 -20.42 14.14 4.38
C SER A 21 -20.83 14.75 5.73
N THR A 22 -21.07 16.06 5.74
CA THR A 22 -21.69 16.82 6.83
C THR A 22 -23.11 16.37 7.15
N GLU A 23 -24.01 16.24 6.18
CA GLU A 23 -25.38 15.73 6.40
C GLU A 23 -25.37 14.28 6.90
N ARG A 24 -24.41 13.48 6.41
CA ARG A 24 -24.21 12.11 6.87
C ARG A 24 -23.75 12.07 8.33
N ASN A 25 -22.76 12.88 8.70
CA ASN A 25 -22.29 13.01 10.08
C ASN A 25 -23.38 13.55 11.00
N GLU A 26 -24.24 14.46 10.50
CA GLU A 26 -25.43 14.96 11.21
C GLU A 26 -26.42 13.82 11.49
N LYS A 27 -26.78 13.02 10.47
CA LYS A 27 -27.65 11.84 10.62
C LYS A 27 -27.07 10.83 11.61
N HIS A 28 -25.76 10.60 11.55
CA HIS A 28 -25.06 9.73 12.51
C HIS A 28 -25.09 10.28 13.92
N ARG A 29 -24.84 11.58 14.11
CA ARG A 29 -24.99 12.23 15.42
C ARG A 29 -26.42 12.13 15.93
N GLN A 30 -27.43 12.26 15.07
CA GLN A 30 -28.83 12.08 15.43
C GLN A 30 -29.16 10.63 15.80
N ALA A 31 -28.69 9.64 15.04
CA ALA A 31 -28.84 8.22 15.36
C ALA A 31 -28.14 7.87 16.68
N TYR A 32 -26.91 8.36 16.88
CA TYR A 32 -26.17 8.23 18.12
C TYR A 32 -26.89 8.88 19.29
N THR A 33 -27.43 10.09 19.11
CA THR A 33 -28.22 10.77 20.14
C THR A 33 -29.47 9.98 20.48
N LYS A 34 -30.15 9.37 19.50
CA LYS A 34 -31.28 8.46 19.75
C LYS A 34 -30.83 7.20 20.51
N VAL A 35 -29.70 6.60 20.14
CA VAL A 35 -29.14 5.43 20.85
C VAL A 35 -28.74 5.80 22.28
N LEU A 36 -28.11 6.95 22.49
CA LEU A 36 -27.79 7.49 23.80
C LEU A 36 -29.04 7.83 24.61
N GLN A 37 -30.06 8.41 23.99
CA GLN A 37 -31.35 8.64 24.64
C GLN A 37 -31.96 7.31 25.09
N LEU A 38 -32.01 6.31 24.21
CA LEU A 38 -32.49 4.96 24.52
C LEU A 38 -31.64 4.26 25.61
N LYS A 39 -30.32 4.48 25.64
CA LYS A 39 -29.42 4.00 26.70
C LYS A 39 -29.60 4.74 28.02
N SER A 40 -29.81 6.06 27.99
CA SER A 40 -30.03 6.91 29.16
C SER A 40 -31.34 6.57 29.90
N PHE A 41 -32.29 5.95 29.21
CA PHE A 41 -33.50 5.39 29.82
C PHE A 41 -33.26 4.11 30.65
N ASN A 42 -32.05 3.51 30.67
CA ASN A 42 -31.78 2.19 31.29
C ASN A 42 -30.47 2.07 32.13
N LEU A 43 -30.32 2.94 33.16
CA LEU A 43 -29.38 2.88 34.31
C LEU A 43 -28.02 3.63 34.27
N ILE A 44 -27.91 4.51 35.29
CA ILE A 44 -26.92 4.63 36.40
C ILE A 44 -25.41 4.62 36.06
N GLN A 45 -24.81 5.78 36.33
CA GLN A 45 -23.39 6.10 36.34
C GLN A 45 -22.65 5.47 37.55
N SER A 46 -21.40 5.03 37.31
CA SER A 46 -20.38 4.92 38.36
C SER A 46 -19.05 5.42 37.81
N GLU A 47 -18.68 6.66 38.16
CA GLU A 47 -17.37 7.25 37.87
C GLU A 47 -16.38 6.86 38.97
N THR A 48 -15.23 6.32 38.58
CA THR A 48 -14.04 6.27 39.45
C THR A 48 -12.86 6.89 38.71
N ARG A 49 -12.47 8.09 39.17
CA ARG A 49 -11.31 8.85 38.69
C ARG A 49 -10.07 8.38 39.44
N VAL A 50 -8.99 8.07 38.71
CA VAL A 50 -7.69 7.71 39.28
C VAL A 50 -6.76 8.91 39.14
N ASP A 51 -6.41 9.53 40.27
CA ASP A 51 -5.44 10.62 40.33
C ASP A 51 -4.01 10.09 40.18
N THR A 52 -3.21 10.76 39.37
CA THR A 52 -1.76 10.48 39.21
C THR A 52 -0.95 11.61 39.86
N PRO A 53 0.11 11.30 40.62
CA PRO A 53 0.88 12.30 41.34
C PRO A 53 1.85 13.04 40.41
N ALA A 54 1.85 14.37 40.52
CA ALA A 54 2.84 15.23 39.91
C ALA A 54 4.22 14.99 40.53
N LYS A 55 5.26 14.97 39.68
CA LYS A 55 6.65 14.81 40.10
C LYS A 55 7.40 16.08 39.75
N ASP A 56 7.81 16.81 40.78
CA ASP A 56 8.60 18.04 40.66
C ASP A 56 9.98 17.74 40.08
N ILE A 57 10.42 18.58 39.14
CA ILE A 57 11.71 18.49 38.45
C ILE A 57 12.55 19.70 38.88
N ASP A 58 13.75 19.41 39.38
CA ASP A 58 14.74 20.36 39.88
C ASP A 58 15.22 21.37 38.81
N GLU A 59 15.15 22.67 39.13
CA GLU A 59 15.42 23.81 38.25
C GLU A 59 16.92 24.11 38.00
N ALA A 60 17.86 23.23 38.38
CA ALA A 60 19.29 23.57 38.40
C ALA A 60 20.08 23.23 37.11
N GLU A 61 19.48 22.61 36.09
CA GLU A 61 20.20 22.18 34.86
C GLU A 61 19.95 23.06 33.61
N LEU A 62 19.30 24.21 33.75
CA LEU A 62 18.71 25.00 32.66
C LEU A 62 19.68 25.57 31.57
N PRO A 63 20.90 26.08 31.85
CA PRO A 63 21.59 26.92 30.85
C PRO A 63 22.37 26.16 29.77
N LEU A 64 22.80 24.91 30.00
CA LEU A 64 23.42 24.06 28.97
C LEU A 64 22.38 23.25 28.19
N ARG A 65 21.24 22.97 28.82
CA ARG A 65 20.09 22.34 28.19
C ARG A 65 19.46 23.28 27.17
N GLU A 66 19.31 24.57 27.46
CA GLU A 66 18.65 25.54 26.58
C GLU A 66 19.23 25.64 25.16
N HIS A 67 20.54 25.48 24.96
CA HIS A 67 21.13 25.61 23.62
C HIS A 67 20.94 24.35 22.75
N PHE A 68 21.08 23.16 23.35
CA PHE A 68 20.71 21.89 22.73
C PHE A 68 19.19 21.75 22.56
N TYR A 69 18.43 22.29 23.53
CA TYR A 69 16.98 22.33 23.52
C TYR A 69 16.47 23.32 22.49
N ARG A 70 17.12 24.46 22.23
CA ARG A 70 16.71 25.37 21.13
C ARG A 70 16.95 24.78 19.75
N ASP A 71 18.07 24.10 19.52
CA ASP A 71 18.31 23.42 18.24
C ASP A 71 17.43 22.17 18.07
N SER A 72 17.19 21.41 19.15
CA SER A 72 16.23 20.31 19.14
C SER A 72 14.79 20.81 19.01
N LEU A 73 14.43 21.94 19.63
CA LEU A 73 13.13 22.61 19.51
C LEU A 73 12.93 23.21 18.13
N ARG A 74 13.97 23.74 17.48
CA ARG A 74 13.86 24.28 16.12
C ARG A 74 13.75 23.15 15.10
N ARG A 75 14.51 22.07 15.28
CA ARG A 75 14.36 20.84 14.48
C ARG A 75 13.03 20.16 14.74
N SER A 76 12.60 20.07 15.99
CA SER A 76 11.32 19.48 16.37
C SER A 76 10.17 20.37 15.92
N ALA A 77 10.26 21.70 16.00
CA ALA A 77 9.24 22.61 15.47
C ALA A 77 9.14 22.54 13.95
N THR A 78 10.26 22.36 13.25
CA THR A 78 10.25 22.16 11.79
C THR A 78 9.68 20.78 11.43
N PHE A 79 10.08 19.73 12.16
CA PHE A 79 9.53 18.38 12.00
C PHE A 79 8.04 18.33 12.36
N LEU A 80 7.61 19.01 13.42
CA LEU A 80 6.23 19.11 13.90
C LEU A 80 5.39 19.92 12.93
N LYS A 81 5.93 21.02 12.38
CA LYS A 81 5.27 21.78 11.32
C LYS A 81 5.10 20.93 10.06
N VAL A 82 6.14 20.21 9.67
CA VAL A 82 6.06 19.25 8.56
C VAL A 82 5.06 18.14 8.87
N ALA A 83 5.08 17.58 10.07
CA ALA A 83 4.19 16.52 10.49
C ALA A 83 2.74 17.01 10.56
N SER A 84 2.49 18.24 11.03
CA SER A 84 1.16 18.83 11.09
C SER A 84 0.64 19.18 9.69
N GLU A 85 1.49 19.68 8.80
CA GLU A 85 1.18 19.85 7.37
C GLU A 85 0.84 18.49 6.73
N GLU A 86 1.64 17.45 6.99
CA GLU A 86 1.43 16.07 6.51
C GLU A 86 0.24 15.36 7.16
N MET A 87 -0.18 15.79 8.35
CA MET A 87 -1.41 15.34 9.02
C MET A 87 -2.64 16.11 8.53
N GLY A 88 -2.47 17.35 8.07
CA GLY A 88 -3.49 18.13 7.37
C GLY A 88 -3.72 17.61 5.94
N ARG A 89 -2.70 16.96 5.36
CA ARG A 89 -2.74 16.37 4.02
C ARG A 89 -3.11 14.90 4.08
N TYR A 90 -4.40 14.66 3.96
CA TYR A 90 -4.95 13.32 3.92
C TYR A 90 -5.22 12.84 2.48
N GLN A 91 -5.38 13.76 1.51
CA GLN A 91 -5.53 13.43 0.09
C GLN A 91 -4.17 13.22 -0.58
N THR A 92 -4.02 12.10 -1.28
CA THR A 92 -2.84 11.84 -2.12
C THR A 92 -3.16 12.24 -3.55
N GLU A 93 -2.30 13.07 -4.14
CA GLU A 93 -2.35 13.45 -5.55
C GLU A 93 -1.10 12.98 -6.29
N TRP A 94 -1.22 12.75 -7.61
CA TRP A 94 -0.10 12.42 -8.48
C TRP A 94 0.25 13.62 -9.36
N HIS A 95 1.45 14.17 -9.18
CA HIS A 95 1.93 15.33 -9.90
C HIS A 95 2.88 14.93 -11.04
N TRP A 96 2.35 14.80 -12.27
CA TRP A 96 3.13 14.46 -13.46
C TRP A 96 4.31 15.40 -13.72
N LYS A 97 4.15 16.69 -13.42
CA LYS A 97 5.23 17.69 -13.54
C LYS A 97 6.45 17.29 -12.70
N PHE A 98 6.23 16.94 -11.43
CA PHE A 98 7.32 16.51 -10.55
C PHE A 98 7.84 15.13 -10.96
N PHE A 99 6.97 14.21 -11.39
CA PHE A 99 7.41 12.92 -11.91
C PHE A 99 8.46 13.09 -13.02
N PHE A 100 8.15 13.83 -14.08
CA PHE A 100 9.08 14.01 -15.20
C PHE A 100 10.31 14.84 -14.83
N GLU A 101 10.16 15.87 -13.99
CA GLU A 101 11.28 16.67 -13.50
C GLU A 101 12.31 15.81 -12.74
N PHE A 102 11.85 15.04 -11.76
CA PHE A 102 12.75 14.19 -10.97
C PHE A 102 13.24 12.97 -11.76
N LEU A 103 12.45 12.43 -12.68
CA LEU A 103 12.90 11.40 -13.62
C LEU A 103 14.08 11.90 -14.46
N PHE A 104 13.96 13.11 -15.01
CA PHE A 104 15.03 13.74 -15.77
C PHE A 104 16.30 13.90 -14.95
N TYR A 105 16.22 14.41 -13.71
CA TYR A 105 17.39 14.50 -12.83
C TYR A 105 18.05 13.14 -12.61
N HIS A 106 17.29 12.09 -12.31
CA HIS A 106 17.88 10.77 -12.07
C HIS A 106 18.46 10.13 -13.34
N ILE A 107 17.84 10.33 -14.51
CA ILE A 107 18.40 9.90 -15.80
C ILE A 107 19.73 10.60 -16.04
N MET A 108 19.79 11.92 -15.86
CA MET A 108 21.02 12.70 -16.01
C MET A 108 22.12 12.20 -15.06
N PHE A 109 21.78 11.77 -13.84
CA PHE A 109 22.75 11.29 -12.86
C PHE A 109 23.27 9.93 -13.28
N TYR A 110 22.37 8.97 -13.49
CA TYR A 110 22.75 7.58 -13.72
C TYR A 110 23.34 7.31 -15.11
N ASN A 111 22.96 8.08 -16.14
CA ASN A 111 23.34 7.79 -17.53
C ASN A 111 24.45 8.72 -18.06
N LEU A 112 24.51 9.98 -17.60
CA LEU A 112 25.34 10.99 -18.27
C LEU A 112 26.44 11.57 -17.36
N PHE A 113 26.05 12.31 -16.32
CA PHE A 113 26.98 13.21 -15.63
C PHE A 113 27.41 12.71 -14.25
N GLY A 114 26.63 11.83 -13.61
CA GLY A 114 26.88 11.39 -12.24
C GLY A 114 27.12 12.57 -11.28
N PRO A 115 28.20 12.56 -10.48
CA PRO A 115 28.49 13.65 -9.54
C PRO A 115 28.79 14.99 -10.24
N PHE A 116 29.20 14.99 -11.49
CA PHE A 116 29.47 16.23 -12.24
C PHE A 116 28.20 16.99 -12.60
N MET A 117 27.03 16.37 -12.45
CA MET A 117 25.76 17.04 -12.71
C MET A 117 25.56 18.29 -11.83
N VAL A 118 26.17 18.29 -10.64
CA VAL A 118 26.15 19.43 -9.71
C VAL A 118 26.67 20.72 -10.37
N ILE A 119 27.60 20.62 -11.32
CA ILE A 119 28.13 21.78 -12.06
C ILE A 119 27.02 22.46 -12.88
N PHE A 120 26.18 21.66 -13.54
CA PHE A 120 25.10 22.17 -14.39
C PHE A 120 23.92 22.71 -13.57
N PHE A 121 23.61 22.05 -12.45
CA PHE A 121 22.41 22.35 -11.65
C PHE A 121 22.67 23.20 -10.39
N TRP A 122 23.89 23.76 -10.23
CA TRP A 122 24.25 24.54 -9.05
C TRP A 122 23.37 25.79 -8.85
N LYS A 123 22.97 26.46 -9.95
CA LYS A 123 22.13 27.67 -9.96
C LYS A 123 20.65 27.37 -10.04
N TRP A 124 20.25 26.36 -10.80
CA TRP A 124 18.86 25.96 -10.95
C TRP A 124 18.81 24.44 -11.18
N PRO A 125 18.07 23.67 -10.38
CA PRO A 125 17.17 24.04 -9.28
C PRO A 125 17.87 24.43 -7.96
N GLY A 126 19.19 24.29 -7.86
CA GLY A 126 19.98 24.71 -6.68
C GLY A 126 20.64 23.55 -5.91
N MET A 127 21.67 23.89 -5.14
CA MET A 127 22.43 22.94 -4.31
C MET A 127 21.61 22.17 -3.27
N PRO A 128 20.61 22.76 -2.58
CA PRO A 128 19.81 22.03 -1.61
C PRO A 128 19.15 20.79 -2.21
N LEU A 129 18.58 20.90 -3.41
CA LEU A 129 17.95 19.77 -4.08
C LEU A 129 18.95 18.65 -4.40
N MET A 130 20.15 18.98 -4.88
CA MET A 130 21.18 17.99 -5.19
C MET A 130 21.62 17.22 -3.94
N ILE A 131 21.75 17.91 -2.80
CA ILE A 131 22.05 17.28 -1.51
C ILE A 131 20.89 16.39 -1.07
N ASN A 132 19.64 16.88 -1.16
CA ASN A 132 18.46 16.13 -0.76
C ASN A 132 18.21 14.88 -1.63
N MET A 133 18.55 14.92 -2.92
CA MET A 133 18.52 13.75 -3.81
C MET A 133 19.68 12.77 -3.61
N ARG A 134 20.63 13.11 -2.72
CA ARG A 134 21.84 12.32 -2.43
C ARG A 134 22.79 12.22 -3.62
N PHE A 135 22.80 13.23 -4.47
CA PHE A 135 23.78 13.39 -5.54
C PHE A 135 25.07 14.07 -5.06
N LEU A 136 25.07 14.57 -3.83
CA LEU A 136 26.19 15.24 -3.18
C LEU A 136 26.20 14.92 -1.68
N LYS A 137 27.37 15.12 -1.03
CA LYS A 137 27.68 14.88 0.39
C LYS A 137 28.00 13.42 0.73
N HIS A 138 28.86 13.23 1.72
CA HIS A 138 29.28 11.92 2.21
C HIS A 138 28.13 11.19 2.92
N HIS A 139 27.40 10.37 2.17
CA HIS A 139 26.33 9.50 2.69
C HIS A 139 26.41 8.15 1.98
N ALA A 140 26.05 7.05 2.66
CA ALA A 140 26.11 5.71 2.08
C ALA A 140 25.31 5.59 0.77
N GLN A 141 24.16 6.27 0.69
CA GLN A 141 23.33 6.31 -0.52
C GLN A 141 24.00 7.05 -1.68
N PHE A 142 24.81 8.09 -1.41
CA PHE A 142 25.59 8.78 -2.44
C PHE A 142 26.64 7.82 -3.03
N TYR A 143 27.42 7.14 -2.18
CA TYR A 143 28.42 6.18 -2.64
C TYR A 143 27.81 5.02 -3.42
N PHE A 144 26.65 4.54 -2.98
CA PHE A 144 25.91 3.51 -3.71
C PHE A 144 25.53 4.00 -5.11
N GLN A 145 24.96 5.20 -5.24
CA GLN A 145 24.62 5.78 -6.55
C GLN A 145 25.85 6.08 -7.40
N LEU A 146 26.95 6.52 -6.79
CA LEU A 146 28.22 6.77 -7.47
C LEU A 146 28.81 5.49 -8.05
N LEU A 147 28.82 4.39 -7.28
CA LEU A 147 29.29 3.08 -7.76
C LEU A 147 28.46 2.61 -8.96
N LEU A 148 27.14 2.78 -8.89
CA LEU A 148 26.23 2.42 -9.98
C LEU A 148 26.50 3.21 -11.25
N TRP A 149 26.72 4.53 -11.12
CA TRP A 149 27.08 5.39 -12.24
C TRP A 149 28.45 5.05 -12.82
N LEU A 150 29.48 4.87 -11.97
CA LEU A 150 30.83 4.49 -12.41
C LEU A 150 30.82 3.17 -13.17
N GLY A 151 30.08 2.18 -12.67
CA GLY A 151 29.94 0.89 -13.33
C GLY A 151 29.23 0.96 -14.68
N SER A 152 28.15 1.75 -14.76
CA SER A 152 27.44 2.01 -16.03
C SER A 152 28.33 2.72 -17.05
N LEU A 153 29.05 3.76 -16.61
CA LEU A 153 30.00 4.51 -17.45
C LEU A 153 31.14 3.61 -17.94
N ALA A 154 31.71 2.78 -17.05
CA ALA A 154 32.75 1.83 -17.41
C ALA A 154 32.24 0.80 -18.42
N GLY A 155 31.04 0.25 -18.22
CA GLY A 155 30.39 -0.66 -19.16
C GLY A 155 30.21 -0.05 -20.55
N GLY A 156 29.68 1.17 -20.63
CA GLY A 156 29.52 1.90 -21.89
C GLY A 156 30.85 2.26 -22.56
N TYR A 157 31.84 2.72 -21.78
CA TYR A 157 33.18 3.01 -22.28
C TYR A 157 33.85 1.76 -22.87
N TRP A 158 33.82 0.64 -22.15
CA TRP A 158 34.39 -0.61 -22.64
C TRP A 158 33.67 -1.11 -23.88
N TYR A 159 32.34 -1.00 -23.97
CA TYR A 159 31.62 -1.36 -25.19
C TYR A 159 32.05 -0.51 -26.41
N LEU A 160 32.28 0.80 -26.24
CA LEU A 160 32.58 1.70 -27.35
C LEU A 160 34.05 1.69 -27.80
N PHE A 161 34.99 1.43 -26.89
CA PHE A 161 36.43 1.61 -27.14
C PHE A 161 37.25 0.32 -27.04
N ASP A 162 36.65 -0.82 -26.70
CA ASP A 162 37.35 -2.10 -26.61
C ASP A 162 36.99 -3.03 -27.78
N ASP A 163 37.97 -3.39 -28.58
CA ASP A 163 37.76 -4.22 -29.79
C ASP A 163 37.41 -5.69 -29.46
N LYS A 164 37.62 -6.13 -28.21
CA LYS A 164 37.42 -7.53 -27.79
C LYS A 164 35.94 -7.90 -27.60
N ASN A 165 35.00 -6.96 -27.69
CA ASN A 165 33.55 -7.17 -27.51
C ASN A 165 33.19 -7.94 -26.22
N ILE A 166 33.98 -7.74 -25.15
CA ILE A 166 33.75 -8.46 -23.89
C ILE A 166 32.42 -8.07 -23.28
N ILE A 167 32.05 -6.79 -23.36
CA ILE A 167 30.73 -6.30 -22.98
C ILE A 167 29.93 -6.08 -24.26
N THR A 168 28.74 -6.67 -24.31
CA THR A 168 27.85 -6.60 -25.47
C THR A 168 26.97 -5.37 -25.42
N LEU A 169 26.52 -4.89 -26.59
CA LEU A 169 25.51 -3.82 -26.67
C LEU A 169 24.26 -4.17 -25.85
N THR A 170 23.85 -5.43 -25.91
CA THR A 170 22.67 -5.96 -25.21
C THR A 170 22.77 -5.73 -23.71
N GLU A 171 23.92 -6.03 -23.09
CA GLU A 171 24.12 -5.80 -21.66
C GLU A 171 24.10 -4.32 -21.33
N VAL A 172 24.76 -3.47 -22.13
CA VAL A 172 24.72 -2.02 -21.92
C VAL A 172 23.28 -1.53 -21.94
N VAL A 173 22.48 -1.95 -22.93
CA VAL A 173 21.06 -1.60 -23.04
C VAL A 173 20.25 -2.14 -21.85
N PHE A 174 20.51 -3.37 -21.40
CA PHE A 174 19.84 -3.96 -20.24
C PHE A 174 20.16 -3.21 -18.94
N THR A 175 21.43 -2.85 -18.74
CA THR A 175 21.85 -2.01 -17.60
C THR A 175 21.15 -0.65 -17.67
N GLN A 176 21.11 0.01 -18.84
CA GLN A 176 20.40 1.28 -18.99
C GLN A 176 18.89 1.14 -18.71
N PHE A 177 18.27 0.05 -19.16
CA PHE A 177 16.87 -0.24 -18.86
C PHE A 177 16.63 -0.41 -17.34
N ALA A 178 17.50 -1.15 -16.65
CA ALA A 178 17.42 -1.30 -15.20
C ALA A 178 17.61 0.03 -14.45
N LEU A 179 18.52 0.89 -14.92
CA LEU A 179 18.70 2.24 -14.38
C LEU A 179 17.49 3.14 -14.63
N LEU A 180 16.85 3.03 -15.80
CA LEU A 180 15.61 3.74 -16.12
C LEU A 180 14.49 3.32 -15.17
N ILE A 181 14.27 2.02 -14.97
CA ILE A 181 13.27 1.49 -14.02
C ILE A 181 13.56 2.05 -12.61
N ARG A 182 14.82 2.04 -12.18
CA ARG A 182 15.22 2.61 -10.89
C ARG A 182 14.91 4.11 -10.78
N ALA A 183 15.21 4.87 -11.83
CA ALA A 183 14.91 6.30 -11.88
C ALA A 183 13.40 6.57 -11.80
N VAL A 184 12.58 5.73 -12.45
CA VAL A 184 11.12 5.77 -12.36
C VAL A 184 10.62 5.55 -10.93
N VAL A 185 11.13 4.54 -10.20
CA VAL A 185 10.74 4.30 -8.79
C VAL A 185 11.01 5.54 -7.95
N ILE A 186 12.18 6.15 -8.13
CA ILE A 186 12.57 7.33 -7.37
C ILE A 186 11.71 8.54 -7.77
N ALA A 187 11.43 8.73 -9.05
CA ALA A 187 10.54 9.79 -9.54
C ALA A 187 9.11 9.64 -9.00
N ALA A 188 8.60 8.41 -8.89
CA ALA A 188 7.28 8.12 -8.32
C ALA A 188 7.16 8.58 -6.86
N LYS A 189 8.23 8.50 -6.06
CA LYS A 189 8.27 9.10 -4.71
C LYS A 189 7.91 10.58 -4.79
N TYR A 190 8.66 11.35 -5.58
CA TYR A 190 8.49 12.80 -5.68
C TYR A 190 7.16 13.21 -6.32
N ALA A 191 6.63 12.40 -7.24
CA ALA A 191 5.32 12.62 -7.85
C ALA A 191 4.17 12.62 -6.85
N THR A 192 4.32 11.90 -5.73
CA THR A 192 3.32 11.83 -4.65
C THR A 192 3.60 12.80 -3.50
N LEU A 193 4.67 13.58 -3.57
CA LEU A 193 4.93 14.64 -2.60
C LEU A 193 4.14 15.89 -3.00
N SER A 194 3.65 16.57 -1.99
CA SER A 194 2.92 17.82 -2.16
C SER A 194 3.83 18.97 -2.66
N GLU A 195 3.23 20.00 -3.27
CA GLU A 195 4.01 21.08 -3.90
C GLU A 195 4.90 21.83 -2.90
N GLU A 196 4.42 22.08 -1.69
CA GLU A 196 5.15 22.74 -0.62
C GLU A 196 6.29 21.87 -0.11
N ARG A 197 6.08 20.55 -0.06
CA ARG A 197 7.15 19.61 0.24
C ARG A 197 8.23 19.68 -0.83
N ILE A 198 7.85 19.68 -2.10
CA ILE A 198 8.80 19.86 -3.22
C ILE A 198 9.51 21.22 -3.16
N LYS A 199 8.81 22.30 -2.78
CA LYS A 199 9.44 23.61 -2.55
C LYS A 199 10.48 23.53 -1.44
N LEU A 200 10.18 22.86 -0.33
CA LEU A 200 11.12 22.63 0.77
C LEU A 200 12.36 21.84 0.29
N TYR A 201 12.18 20.78 -0.49
CA TYR A 201 13.29 20.02 -1.11
C TYR A 201 14.19 20.88 -1.99
N LYS A 202 13.63 21.90 -2.65
CA LYS A 202 14.37 22.80 -3.54
C LYS A 202 15.06 23.96 -2.79
N GLN A 203 14.45 24.43 -1.71
CA GLN A 203 14.88 25.63 -0.99
C GLN A 203 15.83 25.34 0.18
N GLU A 204 15.64 24.21 0.88
CA GLU A 204 16.34 23.92 2.13
C GLU A 204 16.98 22.54 2.12
N VAL A 205 18.13 22.39 2.80
CA VAL A 205 18.74 21.07 3.03
C VAL A 205 17.97 20.40 4.16
N LEU A 206 17.27 19.31 3.83
CA LEU A 206 16.43 18.60 4.79
C LEU A 206 17.30 17.87 5.83
N SER A 207 16.78 17.76 7.05
CA SER A 207 17.39 16.88 8.06
C SER A 207 17.22 15.41 7.65
N GLU A 208 18.11 14.56 8.15
CA GLU A 208 18.06 13.11 7.90
C GLU A 208 16.73 12.48 8.36
N GLU A 209 16.17 12.97 9.46
CA GLU A 209 14.88 12.51 10.00
C GLU A 209 13.72 12.80 9.02
N ILE A 210 13.68 14.01 8.48
CA ILE A 210 12.67 14.44 7.50
C ILE A 210 12.82 13.65 6.20
N PHE A 211 14.06 13.48 5.72
CA PHE A 211 14.32 12.69 4.52
C PHE A 211 13.93 11.21 4.69
N THR A 212 14.28 10.61 5.83
CA THR A 212 13.97 9.21 6.14
C THR A 212 12.47 9.01 6.27
N PHE A 213 11.76 9.98 6.86
CA PHE A 213 10.30 9.99 6.89
C PHE A 213 9.69 9.91 5.49
N ASP A 214 10.18 10.71 4.54
CA ASP A 214 9.66 10.71 3.17
C ASP A 214 10.05 9.48 2.36
N LEU A 215 11.18 8.85 2.71
CA LEU A 215 11.64 7.64 2.03
C LEU A 215 10.60 6.53 2.15
N MET A 216 9.80 6.52 3.24
CA MET A 216 8.66 5.66 3.59
C MET A 216 8.86 4.15 3.46
N MET A 217 9.61 3.63 2.49
CA MET A 217 9.73 2.20 2.17
C MET A 217 10.17 1.37 3.36
N TRP A 218 11.14 1.83 4.15
CA TRP A 218 11.64 1.06 5.29
C TRP A 218 10.65 1.05 6.44
N ASP A 219 10.13 2.21 6.82
CA ASP A 219 9.09 2.33 7.84
C ASP A 219 7.80 1.61 7.43
N TRP A 220 7.46 1.62 6.14
CA TRP A 220 6.35 0.89 5.55
C TRP A 220 6.59 -0.62 5.59
N ARG A 221 7.80 -1.07 5.26
CA ARG A 221 8.15 -2.49 5.37
C ARG A 221 8.05 -2.96 6.83
N LEU A 222 8.54 -2.17 7.78
CA LEU A 222 8.54 -2.49 9.21
C LEU A 222 7.23 -2.16 9.92
N GLN A 223 6.33 -1.39 9.30
CA GLN A 223 5.08 -0.88 9.89
C GLN A 223 5.31 -0.29 11.27
N THR A 224 6.17 0.72 11.31
CA THR A 224 6.47 1.41 12.56
C THR A 224 5.18 1.98 13.19
N PRO A 225 5.13 2.17 14.52
CA PRO A 225 3.98 2.77 15.21
C PRO A 225 3.45 4.03 14.54
N LYS A 226 4.39 4.83 14.03
CA LYS A 226 4.14 6.03 13.24
C LYS A 226 3.32 5.76 11.98
N VAL A 227 3.70 4.77 11.18
CA VAL A 227 2.97 4.40 9.94
C VAL A 227 1.58 3.87 10.26
N LEU A 228 1.50 2.97 11.25
CA LEU A 228 0.24 2.38 11.70
C LEU A 228 -0.77 3.46 12.13
N PHE A 229 -0.30 4.47 12.84
CA PHE A 229 -1.15 5.56 13.29
C PHE A 229 -1.50 6.54 12.16
N LEU A 230 -0.49 7.08 11.46
CA LEU A 230 -0.68 8.15 10.49
C LEU A 230 -1.63 7.73 9.37
N GLU A 231 -1.53 6.51 8.87
CA GLU A 231 -2.43 6.06 7.81
C GLU A 231 -3.87 5.90 8.28
N GLN A 232 -4.09 5.44 9.51
CA GLN A 232 -5.43 5.37 10.10
C GLN A 232 -6.04 6.77 10.29
N LEU A 233 -5.26 7.71 10.83
CA LEU A 233 -5.71 9.10 10.98
C LEU A 233 -6.01 9.75 9.63
N ARG A 234 -5.13 9.55 8.63
CA ARG A 234 -5.33 10.06 7.27
C ARG A 234 -6.58 9.48 6.62
N PHE A 235 -6.87 8.20 6.83
CA PHE A 235 -8.11 7.58 6.37
C PHE A 235 -9.35 8.22 7.00
N LEU A 236 -9.37 8.37 8.33
CA LEU A 236 -10.49 9.01 9.03
C LEU A 236 -10.71 10.45 8.53
N LYS A 237 -9.63 11.23 8.39
CA LYS A 237 -9.69 12.58 7.82
C LYS A 237 -10.16 12.60 6.35
N ARG A 238 -9.68 11.68 5.50
CA ARG A 238 -10.11 11.52 4.09
C ARG A 238 -11.61 11.33 3.97
N ARG A 239 -12.19 10.56 4.88
CA ARG A 239 -13.62 10.23 4.89
C ARG A 239 -14.43 11.14 5.80
N GLU A 240 -13.81 12.14 6.42
CA GLU A 240 -14.42 13.06 7.39
C GLU A 240 -15.15 12.29 8.51
N LEU A 241 -14.54 11.21 8.98
CA LEU A 241 -15.07 10.33 10.01
C LEU A 241 -14.59 10.80 11.38
N ASP A 242 -15.51 10.80 12.34
CA ASP A 242 -15.21 11.10 13.73
C ASP A 242 -14.50 9.90 14.40
N PRO A 243 -13.28 10.08 14.96
CA PRO A 243 -12.56 9.03 15.66
C PRO A 243 -13.34 8.40 16.83
N ASP A 244 -14.31 9.11 17.40
CA ASP A 244 -15.10 8.58 18.52
C ASP A 244 -15.97 7.38 18.16
N PHE A 245 -16.40 7.28 16.89
CA PHE A 245 -17.13 6.13 16.38
C PHE A 245 -16.21 4.96 16.00
N TYR A 246 -14.88 5.12 16.09
CA TYR A 246 -13.92 4.11 15.68
C TYR A 246 -13.66 3.06 16.79
N LYS A 247 -14.75 2.53 17.37
CA LYS A 247 -14.77 1.60 18.51
C LYS A 247 -15.70 0.41 18.23
N ILE A 248 -15.20 -0.81 18.41
CA ILE A 248 -15.92 -2.06 18.12
C ILE A 248 -16.23 -2.80 19.41
N ASP A 249 -17.47 -3.27 19.55
CA ASP A 249 -17.86 -4.28 20.54
C ASP A 249 -17.97 -5.67 19.89
N PHE A 250 -17.76 -6.73 20.66
CA PHE A 250 -17.77 -8.11 20.18
C PHE A 250 -18.88 -8.92 20.83
N LEU A 251 -19.46 -9.91 20.12
CA LEU A 251 -20.49 -10.78 20.68
C LEU A 251 -20.00 -11.62 21.86
N CYS A 252 -18.72 -11.95 21.83
CA CYS A 252 -18.01 -12.66 22.88
C CYS A 252 -16.75 -11.87 23.21
N GLN A 253 -16.38 -11.83 24.48
CA GLN A 253 -15.14 -11.19 24.90
C GLN A 253 -13.94 -11.87 24.21
N PRO A 254 -13.00 -11.09 23.62
CA PRO A 254 -11.79 -11.65 23.04
C PRO A 254 -11.01 -12.45 24.08
N HIS A 255 -10.29 -13.47 23.63
CA HIS A 255 -9.46 -14.28 24.51
C HIS A 255 -8.42 -13.40 25.24
N ASN A 256 -8.15 -13.66 26.53
CA ASN A 256 -7.23 -12.85 27.36
C ASN A 256 -5.85 -12.63 26.72
N LYS A 257 -5.35 -13.63 25.98
CA LYS A 257 -4.11 -13.51 25.20
C LYS A 257 -4.21 -12.43 24.11
N THR A 258 -5.31 -12.39 23.38
CA THR A 258 -5.60 -11.39 22.35
C THR A 258 -5.70 -10.00 22.97
N VAL A 259 -6.42 -9.87 24.10
CA VAL A 259 -6.50 -8.60 24.84
C VAL A 259 -5.11 -8.12 25.26
N LYS A 260 -4.28 -8.98 25.86
CA LYS A 260 -2.90 -8.62 26.22
C LYS A 260 -2.08 -8.16 25.02
N GLN A 261 -2.25 -8.79 23.86
CA GLN A 261 -1.54 -8.41 22.64
C GLN A 261 -2.05 -7.08 22.05
N LEU A 262 -3.35 -6.78 22.16
CA LEU A 262 -3.93 -5.49 21.79
C LEU A 262 -3.35 -4.36 22.65
N LEU A 263 -3.25 -4.56 23.96
CA LEU A 263 -2.66 -3.59 24.90
C LEU A 263 -1.16 -3.34 24.64
N GLN A 264 -0.48 -4.27 23.98
CA GLN A 264 0.94 -4.16 23.63
C GLN A 264 1.18 -3.45 22.28
N VAL A 265 0.12 -3.11 21.53
CA VAL A 265 0.28 -2.35 20.29
C VAL A 265 0.82 -0.97 20.63
N ASP A 266 2.04 -0.70 20.16
CA ASP A 266 2.68 0.58 20.36
C ASP A 266 1.98 1.65 19.52
N VAL A 267 1.38 2.60 20.22
CA VAL A 267 0.77 3.82 19.66
C VAL A 267 1.48 5.06 20.20
N GLY A 268 2.76 4.98 20.57
CA GLY A 268 3.52 6.07 21.22
C GLY A 268 3.49 7.38 20.43
N PHE A 269 3.63 7.32 19.10
CA PHE A 269 3.51 8.50 18.24
C PHE A 269 2.12 9.16 18.31
N TYR A 270 1.07 8.37 18.54
CA TYR A 270 -0.27 8.89 18.74
C TYR A 270 -0.41 9.63 20.06
N ARG A 271 0.15 9.06 21.14
CA ARG A 271 0.12 9.67 22.47
C ARG A 271 0.73 11.07 22.44
N GLU A 272 1.91 11.21 21.85
CA GLU A 272 2.58 12.52 21.71
C GLU A 272 1.74 13.53 20.93
N TRP A 273 1.02 13.07 19.90
CA TRP A 273 0.13 13.92 19.11
C TRP A 273 -1.11 14.35 19.89
N LEU A 274 -1.71 13.45 20.67
CA LEU A 274 -2.91 13.73 21.48
C LEU A 274 -2.65 14.63 22.67
N GLU A 275 -1.51 14.42 23.34
CA GLU A 275 -1.06 15.30 24.44
C GLU A 275 -0.99 16.76 23.97
N GLN A 276 -0.78 17.01 22.68
CA GLN A 276 -0.81 18.35 22.09
C GLN A 276 -2.22 18.86 21.78
N GLN A 277 -3.21 17.99 21.63
CA GLN A 277 -4.60 18.37 21.33
C GLN A 277 -5.46 18.52 22.59
N ASP A 278 -4.91 18.27 23.78
CA ASP A 278 -5.66 18.21 25.04
C ASP A 278 -6.82 17.19 25.01
N GLU A 279 -6.74 16.20 24.12
CA GLU A 279 -7.72 15.13 23.98
C GLU A 279 -7.44 14.03 25.01
N SER A 280 -8.20 14.06 26.10
CA SER A 280 -8.09 13.05 27.15
C SER A 280 -8.73 11.74 26.71
N GLN A 281 -7.89 10.71 26.55
CA GLN A 281 -8.19 9.28 26.52
C GLN A 281 -8.28 8.62 25.14
N ILE A 282 -7.12 8.11 24.69
CA ILE A 282 -7.10 6.86 23.93
C ILE A 282 -6.68 5.73 24.85
N ALA A 283 -7.68 5.18 25.51
CA ALA A 283 -7.57 3.84 26.07
C ALA A 283 -7.83 2.81 24.95
N PRO A 284 -7.09 1.70 24.92
CA PRO A 284 -7.36 0.59 24.01
C PRO A 284 -8.75 -0.02 24.22
N ILE A 285 -9.29 0.12 25.43
CA ILE A 285 -10.62 -0.34 25.82
C ILE A 285 -11.33 0.83 26.52
N ILE A 286 -12.51 1.19 26.04
CA ILE A 286 -13.37 2.24 26.58
C ILE A 286 -14.78 1.66 26.70
N ASP A 287 -15.36 1.61 27.89
CA ASP A 287 -16.72 1.10 28.12
C ASP A 287 -16.99 -0.29 27.53
N ASN A 288 -16.05 -1.22 27.71
CA ASN A 288 -16.04 -2.57 27.11
C ASN A 288 -15.98 -2.61 25.57
N THR A 289 -15.80 -1.48 24.90
CA THR A 289 -15.53 -1.40 23.46
C THR A 289 -14.04 -1.30 23.20
N PHE A 290 -13.58 -1.84 22.07
CA PHE A 290 -12.19 -1.87 21.66
C PHE A 290 -11.92 -0.81 20.61
N ASN A 291 -10.91 0.02 20.85
CA ASN A 291 -10.53 1.06 19.90
C ASN A 291 -9.89 0.44 18.64
N CYS A 292 -10.40 0.81 17.47
CA CYS A 292 -9.99 0.23 16.20
C CYS A 292 -8.54 0.55 15.81
N PHE A 293 -7.93 1.62 16.35
CA PHE A 293 -6.50 1.89 16.18
C PHE A 293 -5.63 0.71 16.67
N PHE A 294 -5.98 0.15 17.84
CA PHE A 294 -5.28 -0.99 18.42
C PHE A 294 -5.66 -2.30 17.73
N ILE A 295 -6.93 -2.47 17.34
CA ILE A 295 -7.35 -3.65 16.56
C ILE A 295 -6.55 -3.72 15.26
N PHE A 296 -6.51 -2.65 14.48
CA PHE A 296 -5.79 -2.61 13.21
C PHE A 296 -4.29 -2.85 13.40
N GLY A 297 -3.66 -2.17 14.36
CA GLY A 297 -2.25 -2.38 14.68
C GLY A 297 -1.95 -3.81 15.15
N TYR A 298 -2.85 -4.43 15.91
CA TYR A 298 -2.76 -5.82 16.30
C TYR A 298 -2.82 -6.76 15.09
N LEU A 299 -3.73 -6.53 14.15
CA LEU A 299 -3.84 -7.33 12.92
C LEU A 299 -2.58 -7.21 12.06
N VAL A 300 -2.04 -6.00 11.88
CA VAL A 300 -0.78 -5.79 11.16
C VAL A 300 0.40 -6.47 11.86
N ASN A 301 0.51 -6.35 13.18
CA ASN A 301 1.56 -7.00 13.96
C ASN A 301 1.45 -8.52 13.91
N SER A 302 0.23 -9.05 13.89
CA SER A 302 -0.01 -10.49 13.70
C SER A 302 0.47 -10.95 12.31
N PHE A 303 0.11 -10.20 11.25
CA PHE A 303 0.60 -10.48 9.90
C PHE A 303 2.12 -10.51 9.84
N GLN A 304 2.81 -9.51 10.41
CA GLN A 304 4.27 -9.45 10.41
C GLN A 304 4.93 -10.60 11.16
N LYS A 305 4.33 -11.06 12.26
CA LYS A 305 4.83 -12.21 13.02
C LYS A 305 4.76 -13.49 12.20
N THR A 306 3.68 -13.68 11.44
CA THR A 306 3.50 -14.86 10.58
C THR A 306 4.30 -14.76 9.29
N HIS A 307 4.40 -13.57 8.70
CA HIS A 307 5.03 -13.33 7.41
C HIS A 307 6.28 -12.46 7.60
N SER A 308 7.41 -13.10 7.89
CA SER A 308 8.66 -12.37 8.09
C SER A 308 9.08 -11.66 6.79
N PRO A 309 9.45 -10.37 6.86
CA PRO A 309 9.90 -9.63 5.68
C PRO A 309 11.25 -10.14 5.14
N ASN A 310 11.98 -10.97 5.90
CA ASN A 310 13.28 -11.51 5.52
C ASN A 310 13.18 -12.59 4.45
N GLY A 311 12.09 -13.36 4.41
CA GLY A 311 11.85 -14.33 3.34
C GLY A 311 11.87 -13.67 1.97
N PHE A 312 11.15 -12.56 1.83
CA PHE A 312 11.06 -11.76 0.60
C PHE A 312 12.41 -11.21 0.14
N SER A 313 13.24 -10.73 1.06
CA SER A 313 14.57 -10.21 0.70
C SER A 313 15.47 -11.27 0.07
N LYS A 314 15.35 -12.55 0.46
CA LYS A 314 16.12 -13.64 -0.16
C LYS A 314 15.75 -13.81 -1.63
N TYR A 315 14.45 -13.80 -1.95
CA TYR A 315 13.98 -13.91 -3.33
C TYR A 315 14.46 -12.75 -4.20
N VAL A 316 14.42 -11.52 -3.69
CA VAL A 316 14.93 -10.33 -4.39
C VAL A 316 16.41 -10.47 -4.74
N VAL A 317 17.23 -10.89 -3.77
CA VAL A 317 18.67 -11.08 -3.99
C VAL A 317 18.92 -12.16 -5.05
N VAL A 318 18.24 -13.30 -4.94
CA VAL A 318 18.39 -14.41 -5.90
C VAL A 318 17.98 -13.98 -7.31
N GLN A 319 16.84 -13.31 -7.49
CA GLN A 319 16.37 -12.83 -8.79
C GLN A 319 17.34 -11.81 -9.41
N SER A 320 17.82 -10.86 -8.61
CA SER A 320 18.80 -9.87 -9.06
C SER A 320 20.13 -10.54 -9.47
N LEU A 321 20.54 -11.56 -8.71
CA LEU A 321 21.76 -12.31 -8.98
C LEU A 321 21.64 -13.12 -10.27
N ILE A 322 20.53 -13.83 -10.47
CA ILE A 322 20.25 -14.57 -11.71
C ILE A 322 20.38 -13.64 -12.92
N LEU A 323 19.64 -12.53 -12.95
CA LEU A 323 19.70 -11.58 -14.07
C LEU A 323 21.09 -10.98 -14.30
N SER A 324 21.86 -10.75 -13.23
CA SER A 324 23.21 -10.23 -13.36
C SER A 324 24.22 -11.26 -13.85
N LEU A 325 24.02 -12.55 -13.55
CA LEU A 325 24.93 -13.64 -13.89
C LEU A 325 24.61 -14.27 -15.24
N THR A 326 23.34 -14.30 -15.68
CA THR A 326 22.93 -14.94 -16.94
C THR A 326 23.77 -14.49 -18.14
N PRO A 327 24.02 -13.17 -18.38
CA PRO A 327 24.89 -12.74 -19.48
C PRO A 327 26.33 -13.27 -19.37
N CYS A 328 26.86 -13.38 -18.16
CA CYS A 328 28.19 -13.94 -17.92
C CYS A 328 28.22 -15.44 -18.23
N LEU A 329 27.24 -16.20 -17.75
CA LEU A 329 27.17 -17.65 -17.91
C LEU A 329 27.01 -18.06 -19.38
N LEU A 330 26.15 -17.37 -20.13
CA LEU A 330 25.95 -17.61 -21.56
C LEU A 330 27.21 -17.34 -22.39
N ARG A 331 28.15 -16.55 -21.85
CA ARG A 331 29.43 -16.24 -22.51
C ARG A 331 30.58 -17.13 -22.12
N VAL A 332 30.45 -17.98 -21.11
CA VAL A 332 31.52 -18.91 -20.73
C VAL A 332 31.99 -19.74 -21.93
N GLN A 333 31.08 -20.11 -22.84
CA GLN A 333 31.43 -20.77 -24.10
C GLN A 333 32.39 -19.94 -24.99
N TYR A 334 32.17 -18.63 -25.12
CA TYR A 334 33.02 -17.73 -25.92
C TYR A 334 34.36 -17.45 -25.23
N PHE A 335 34.41 -17.51 -23.89
CA PHE A 335 35.66 -17.33 -23.15
C PHE A 335 36.66 -18.48 -23.34
N TYR A 336 36.23 -19.64 -23.83
CA TYR A 336 37.17 -20.69 -24.23
C TYR A 336 37.91 -20.37 -25.54
N GLU A 337 37.36 -19.49 -26.37
CA GLU A 337 37.93 -19.15 -27.69
C GLU A 337 38.82 -17.89 -27.63
N ILE A 338 38.69 -17.08 -26.58
CA ILE A 338 39.36 -15.78 -26.43
C ILE A 338 40.37 -15.87 -25.28
N ASP A 339 41.56 -15.29 -25.46
CA ASP A 339 42.52 -15.12 -24.38
C ASP A 339 42.01 -14.08 -23.36
N VAL A 340 41.46 -14.57 -22.24
CA VAL A 340 40.84 -13.76 -21.19
C VAL A 340 41.91 -13.25 -20.23
N GLY A 341 42.24 -11.96 -20.33
CA GLY A 341 43.15 -11.31 -19.40
C GLY A 341 42.51 -10.94 -18.07
N ALA A 342 43.32 -10.56 -17.07
CA ALA A 342 42.83 -10.10 -15.77
C ALA A 342 41.91 -8.87 -15.86
N ILE A 343 42.16 -7.98 -16.84
CA ILE A 343 41.31 -6.81 -17.12
C ILE A 343 39.92 -7.26 -17.59
N ASP A 344 39.85 -8.33 -18.38
CA ASP A 344 38.61 -8.85 -18.95
C ASP A 344 37.73 -9.45 -17.84
N ILE A 345 38.35 -10.15 -16.89
CA ILE A 345 37.68 -10.63 -15.66
C ILE A 345 37.15 -9.45 -14.83
N LEU A 346 37.96 -8.41 -14.64
CA LEU A 346 37.55 -7.22 -13.89
C LEU A 346 36.34 -6.52 -14.53
N ARG A 347 36.32 -6.43 -15.88
CA ARG A 347 35.20 -5.87 -16.65
C ARG A 347 33.90 -6.64 -16.39
N ILE A 348 33.97 -7.96 -16.44
CA ILE A 348 32.83 -8.84 -16.17
C ILE A 348 32.32 -8.65 -14.74
N ILE A 349 33.23 -8.65 -13.75
CA ILE A 349 32.85 -8.45 -12.33
C ILE A 349 32.14 -7.11 -12.15
N ILE A 350 32.67 -6.02 -12.73
CA ILE A 350 32.06 -4.70 -12.63
C ILE A 350 30.68 -4.68 -13.30
N ASN A 351 30.52 -5.31 -14.46
CA ASN A 351 29.23 -5.38 -15.14
C ASN A 351 28.18 -6.16 -14.34
N VAL A 352 28.57 -7.31 -13.76
CA VAL A 352 27.70 -8.13 -12.90
C VAL A 352 27.26 -7.33 -11.67
N LEU A 353 28.20 -6.69 -10.95
CA LEU A 353 27.89 -5.90 -9.76
C LEU A 353 26.97 -4.72 -10.08
N THR A 354 27.22 -4.02 -11.19
CA THR A 354 26.40 -2.88 -11.63
C THR A 354 24.98 -3.32 -11.98
N THR A 355 24.85 -4.40 -12.75
CA THR A 355 23.56 -4.96 -13.18
C THR A 355 22.78 -5.50 -11.98
N PHE A 356 23.45 -6.23 -11.08
CA PHE A 356 22.86 -6.68 -9.81
C PHE A 356 22.31 -5.50 -9.02
N GLN A 357 23.11 -4.45 -8.84
CA GLN A 357 22.74 -3.28 -8.07
C GLN A 357 21.56 -2.51 -8.69
N ALA A 358 21.52 -2.40 -10.02
CA ALA A 358 20.43 -1.77 -10.76
C ALA A 358 19.10 -2.51 -10.56
N PHE A 359 19.09 -3.84 -10.76
CA PHE A 359 17.89 -4.66 -10.60
C PHE A 359 17.44 -4.81 -9.15
N PHE A 360 18.38 -4.92 -8.21
CA PHE A 360 18.09 -5.12 -6.79
C PHE A 360 17.15 -4.05 -6.25
N GLY A 361 17.42 -2.77 -6.51
CA GLY A 361 16.55 -1.68 -6.04
C GLY A 361 15.13 -1.76 -6.59
N SER A 362 14.99 -2.09 -7.88
CA SER A 362 13.70 -2.21 -8.57
C SER A 362 12.89 -3.40 -8.05
N PHE A 363 13.54 -4.55 -7.84
CA PHE A 363 12.89 -5.74 -7.28
C PHE A 363 12.52 -5.61 -5.82
N VAL A 364 13.32 -4.91 -5.00
CA VAL A 364 12.90 -4.56 -3.63
C VAL A 364 11.54 -3.85 -3.68
N PHE A 365 11.38 -2.87 -4.56
CA PHE A 365 10.13 -2.10 -4.64
C PHE A 365 8.95 -2.94 -5.15
N LEU A 366 9.15 -3.76 -6.20
CA LEU A 366 8.12 -4.69 -6.69
C LEU A 366 7.63 -5.63 -5.59
N GLN A 367 8.55 -6.25 -4.86
CA GLN A 367 8.24 -7.23 -3.83
C GLN A 367 7.59 -6.61 -2.61
N ILE A 368 7.96 -5.39 -2.20
CA ILE A 368 7.25 -4.70 -1.11
C ILE A 368 5.80 -4.41 -1.54
N GLY A 369 5.54 -4.05 -2.80
CA GLY A 369 4.17 -3.90 -3.32
C GLY A 369 3.34 -5.17 -3.19
N LEU A 370 3.90 -6.33 -3.54
CA LEU A 370 3.23 -7.63 -3.39
C LEU A 370 3.01 -8.02 -1.92
N TYR A 371 4.02 -7.79 -1.08
CA TYR A 371 3.92 -8.03 0.36
C TYR A 371 2.82 -7.18 1.00
N ASP A 372 2.62 -5.96 0.51
CA ASP A 372 1.57 -5.08 1.01
C ASP A 372 0.16 -5.56 0.61
N LEU A 373 -0.03 -6.05 -0.61
CA LEU A 373 -1.28 -6.69 -1.02
C LEU A 373 -1.61 -7.90 -0.14
N GLN A 374 -0.62 -8.75 0.17
CA GLN A 374 -0.80 -9.88 1.09
C GLN A 374 -1.23 -9.45 2.48
N ARG A 375 -0.67 -8.34 2.98
CA ARG A 375 -1.08 -7.74 4.26
C ARG A 375 -2.53 -7.29 4.22
N LYS A 376 -2.95 -6.65 3.12
CA LYS A 376 -4.35 -6.22 2.93
C LYS A 376 -5.31 -7.40 2.92
N PHE A 377 -5.01 -8.46 2.17
CA PHE A 377 -5.83 -9.68 2.19
C PHE A 377 -5.95 -10.27 3.58
N TYR A 378 -4.84 -10.33 4.32
CA TYR A 378 -4.87 -10.82 5.68
C TYR A 378 -5.82 -10.00 6.57
N ILE A 379 -5.77 -8.67 6.50
CA ILE A 379 -6.64 -7.79 7.30
C ILE A 379 -8.10 -7.90 6.83
N LEU A 380 -8.35 -7.95 5.53
CA LEU A 380 -9.69 -8.09 4.95
C LEU A 380 -10.33 -9.43 5.32
N ASP A 381 -9.57 -10.53 5.30
CA ASP A 381 -10.04 -11.83 5.80
C ASP A 381 -10.44 -11.75 7.28
N GLN A 382 -9.67 -11.03 8.10
CA GLN A 382 -10.05 -10.82 9.52
C GLN A 382 -11.31 -9.96 9.64
N CYS A 383 -11.55 -9.01 8.73
CA CYS A 383 -12.82 -8.29 8.65
C CYS A 383 -13.98 -9.22 8.22
N CYS A 384 -13.74 -10.18 7.33
CA CYS A 384 -14.73 -11.20 6.96
C CYS A 384 -15.03 -12.12 8.15
N TYR A 385 -14.01 -12.57 8.89
CA TYR A 385 -14.17 -13.35 10.11
C TYR A 385 -14.99 -12.64 11.19
N MET A 386 -14.88 -11.32 11.28
CA MET A 386 -15.66 -10.48 12.18
C MET A 386 -17.15 -10.44 11.83
N LEU A 387 -17.50 -10.52 10.54
CA LEU A 387 -18.89 -10.65 10.10
C LEU A 387 -19.39 -12.09 10.14
N SER A 388 -18.51 -13.06 9.87
CA SER A 388 -18.93 -14.45 9.74
C SER A 388 -19.47 -14.96 11.07
N ILE A 389 -20.74 -15.33 11.03
CA ILE A 389 -21.45 -15.97 12.13
C ILE A 389 -21.16 -17.48 12.14
N LYS A 390 -20.98 -18.06 10.95
CA LYS A 390 -20.65 -19.48 10.77
C LYS A 390 -19.13 -19.68 10.83
N GLU A 391 -18.70 -20.89 11.18
CA GLU A 391 -17.31 -21.29 10.99
C GLU A 391 -17.04 -21.35 9.48
N GLN A 392 -16.30 -20.38 8.98
CA GLN A 392 -15.79 -20.34 7.61
C GLN A 392 -14.26 -20.37 7.70
N ASN A 393 -13.60 -20.98 6.72
CA ASN A 393 -12.14 -20.95 6.62
C ASN A 393 -11.78 -20.01 5.47
N TYR A 394 -11.19 -18.86 5.79
CA TYR A 394 -10.59 -17.94 4.83
C TYR A 394 -9.09 -18.21 4.66
N SER A 395 -8.50 -17.62 3.62
CA SER A 395 -7.12 -17.88 3.18
C SER A 395 -6.05 -17.55 4.22
N SER A 396 -6.27 -16.51 5.03
CA SER A 396 -5.37 -16.01 6.07
C SER A 396 -5.17 -16.95 7.26
N GLY A 397 -5.90 -18.07 7.31
CA GLY A 397 -5.77 -19.05 8.38
C GLY A 397 -6.74 -18.77 9.52
N LYS A 398 -6.25 -18.67 10.76
CA LYS A 398 -7.10 -18.70 11.97
C LYS A 398 -7.78 -17.36 12.25
N LYS A 399 -9.05 -17.41 12.69
CA LYS A 399 -9.79 -16.28 13.27
C LYS A 399 -9.10 -15.78 14.54
N LEU A 400 -8.72 -14.51 14.57
CA LEU A 400 -8.04 -13.90 15.73
C LEU A 400 -8.98 -13.17 16.69
N LEU A 401 -9.98 -12.50 16.11
CA LEU A 401 -10.95 -11.68 16.82
C LEU A 401 -12.34 -12.32 16.72
N PRO A 402 -13.18 -12.19 17.76
CA PRO A 402 -14.55 -12.70 17.72
C PRO A 402 -15.40 -11.97 16.67
N SER A 403 -16.61 -12.48 16.42
CA SER A 403 -17.58 -11.76 15.59
C SER A 403 -18.05 -10.49 16.30
N ILE A 404 -18.29 -9.43 15.53
CA ILE A 404 -18.72 -8.13 16.05
C ILE A 404 -20.13 -8.21 16.63
N ASN A 405 -20.41 -7.37 17.63
CA ASN A 405 -21.75 -7.25 18.20
C ASN A 405 -22.70 -6.50 17.25
N PHE A 406 -23.41 -7.24 16.40
CA PHE A 406 -24.40 -6.69 15.48
C PHE A 406 -25.59 -6.00 16.17
N ASN A 407 -25.81 -6.28 17.46
CA ASN A 407 -26.85 -5.58 18.22
C ASN A 407 -26.44 -4.16 18.61
N ASN A 408 -25.28 -3.66 18.20
CA ASN A 408 -24.87 -2.28 18.41
C ASN A 408 -24.62 -1.60 17.05
N PRO A 409 -25.50 -0.67 16.62
CA PRO A 409 -25.33 0.13 15.39
C PRO A 409 -23.92 0.73 15.22
N ILE A 410 -23.36 1.28 16.31
CA ILE A 410 -22.05 1.94 16.31
C ILE A 410 -20.95 0.93 15.95
N THR A 411 -21.05 -0.31 16.44
CA THR A 411 -20.09 -1.36 16.14
C THR A 411 -20.09 -1.71 14.65
N LEU A 412 -21.26 -1.75 14.01
CA LEU A 412 -21.37 -2.05 12.59
C LEU A 412 -20.76 -0.93 11.74
N GLN A 413 -21.01 0.32 12.14
CA GLN A 413 -20.39 1.48 11.52
C GLN A 413 -18.87 1.44 11.68
N ALA A 414 -18.37 1.21 12.90
CA ALA A 414 -16.94 1.08 13.20
C ALA A 414 -16.28 -0.05 12.40
N TRP A 415 -16.97 -1.19 12.23
CA TRP A 415 -16.52 -2.27 11.36
C TRP A 415 -16.44 -1.84 9.89
N SER A 416 -17.44 -1.10 9.38
CA SER A 416 -17.41 -0.55 8.02
C SER A 416 -16.24 0.43 7.83
N MET A 417 -15.93 1.23 8.86
CA MET A 417 -14.74 2.08 8.88
C MET A 417 -13.45 1.26 8.87
N LEU A 418 -13.34 0.21 9.69
CA LEU A 418 -12.17 -0.68 9.74
C LEU A 418 -11.93 -1.40 8.41
N ARG A 419 -13.00 -1.88 7.76
CA ARG A 419 -12.94 -2.46 6.40
C ARG A 419 -12.48 -1.42 5.38
N GLY A 420 -13.09 -0.23 5.40
CA GLY A 420 -12.68 0.88 4.52
C GLY A 420 -11.20 1.24 4.72
N MET A 421 -10.74 1.25 5.97
CA MET A 421 -9.35 1.47 6.34
C MET A 421 -8.44 0.39 5.77
N ALA A 422 -8.83 -0.88 5.81
CA ALA A 422 -8.04 -1.98 5.25
C ALA A 422 -7.83 -1.86 3.73
N PHE A 423 -8.85 -1.42 2.98
CA PHE A 423 -8.72 -1.14 1.54
C PHE A 423 -7.83 0.07 1.25
N ASP A 424 -7.99 1.13 2.04
CA ASP A 424 -7.32 2.42 1.86
C ASP A 424 -5.96 2.51 2.57
N TYR A 425 -5.53 1.43 3.23
CA TYR A 425 -4.30 1.40 3.99
C TYR A 425 -3.10 1.60 3.09
N GLY A 426 -2.29 2.62 3.37
CA GLY A 426 -1.13 2.92 2.56
C GLY A 426 -1.46 3.57 1.24
N ARG A 427 -2.56 4.33 1.15
CA ARG A 427 -3.02 4.97 -0.09
C ARG A 427 -1.90 5.70 -0.84
N THR A 428 -1.05 6.45 -0.13
CA THR A 428 0.10 7.13 -0.73
C THR A 428 1.13 6.17 -1.32
N TYR A 429 1.37 5.06 -0.62
CA TYR A 429 2.26 4.00 -1.08
C TYR A 429 1.67 3.24 -2.28
N ASP A 430 0.36 2.94 -2.25
CA ASP A 430 -0.36 2.32 -3.37
C ASP A 430 -0.24 3.15 -4.64
N PHE A 431 -0.39 4.48 -4.57
CA PHE A 431 -0.22 5.34 -5.74
C PHE A 431 1.18 5.24 -6.35
N ARG A 432 2.23 5.15 -5.52
CA ARG A 432 3.61 4.96 -5.99
C ARG A 432 3.78 3.61 -6.67
N ILE A 433 3.23 2.55 -6.05
CA ILE A 433 3.30 1.18 -6.57
C ILE A 433 2.50 1.05 -7.86
N GLN A 434 1.28 1.57 -7.91
CA GLN A 434 0.45 1.59 -9.11
C GLN A 434 1.14 2.34 -10.25
N GLY A 435 1.64 3.56 -9.99
CA GLY A 435 2.37 4.33 -11.00
C GLY A 435 3.59 3.57 -11.56
N PHE A 436 4.30 2.84 -10.70
CA PHE A 436 5.43 2.03 -11.12
C PHE A 436 5.03 0.77 -11.91
N TYR A 437 4.07 -0.02 -11.42
CA TYR A 437 3.56 -1.20 -12.13
C TYR A 437 2.92 -0.82 -13.46
N SER A 438 2.26 0.33 -13.53
CA SER A 438 1.75 0.93 -14.76
C SER A 438 2.87 1.12 -15.79
N LEU A 439 4.00 1.68 -15.40
CA LEU A 439 5.13 1.91 -16.31
C LEU A 439 5.83 0.60 -16.70
N ILE A 440 5.98 -0.33 -15.77
CA ILE A 440 6.50 -1.68 -16.07
C ILE A 440 5.56 -2.42 -17.03
N PHE A 441 4.24 -2.24 -16.88
CA PHE A 441 3.26 -2.82 -17.79
C PHE A 441 3.42 -2.30 -19.22
N ILE A 442 3.70 -1.00 -19.41
CA ILE A 442 4.04 -0.45 -20.74
C ILE A 442 5.33 -1.09 -21.26
N GLY A 443 6.38 -1.17 -20.44
CA GLY A 443 7.64 -1.82 -20.81
C GLY A 443 7.44 -3.28 -21.22
N TRP A 444 6.56 -4.00 -20.50
CA TRP A 444 6.19 -5.37 -20.83
C TRP A 444 5.45 -5.49 -22.15
N ILE A 445 4.50 -4.60 -22.46
CA ILE A 445 3.83 -4.57 -23.77
C ILE A 445 4.87 -4.41 -24.88
N PHE A 446 5.82 -3.48 -24.72
CA PHE A 446 6.88 -3.27 -25.70
C PHE A 446 7.74 -4.53 -25.89
N LEU A 447 8.20 -5.14 -24.79
CA LEU A 447 9.02 -6.36 -24.83
C LEU A 447 8.26 -7.55 -25.40
N PHE A 448 6.96 -7.66 -25.10
CA PHE A 448 6.09 -8.70 -25.64
C PHE A 448 5.93 -8.56 -27.16
N LEU A 449 5.60 -7.36 -27.65
CA LEU A 449 5.50 -7.09 -29.09
C LEU A 449 6.83 -7.29 -29.81
N PHE A 450 7.93 -6.86 -29.20
CA PHE A 450 9.27 -7.11 -29.72
C PHE A 450 9.58 -8.62 -29.81
N GLY A 451 9.24 -9.38 -28.77
CA GLY A 451 9.36 -10.85 -28.76
C GLY A 451 8.53 -11.53 -29.85
N ILE A 452 7.30 -11.06 -30.10
CA ILE A 452 6.48 -11.52 -31.23
C ILE A 452 7.17 -11.21 -32.58
N GLY A 453 7.74 -10.02 -32.73
CA GLY A 453 8.50 -9.64 -33.93
C GLY A 453 9.70 -10.55 -34.19
N VAL A 454 10.41 -10.95 -33.14
CA VAL A 454 11.52 -11.93 -33.23
C VAL A 454 10.98 -13.31 -33.63
N LEU A 455 9.91 -13.80 -32.98
CA LEU A 455 9.31 -15.10 -33.31
C LEU A 455 8.86 -15.18 -34.77
N LEU A 456 8.27 -14.11 -35.29
CA LEU A 456 7.79 -13.98 -36.67
C LEU A 456 8.90 -13.71 -37.70
N ASP A 457 10.19 -13.72 -37.31
CA ASP A 457 11.33 -13.39 -38.18
C ASP A 457 11.32 -11.95 -38.73
N PHE A 458 10.53 -11.02 -38.17
CA PHE A 458 10.60 -9.61 -38.56
C PHE A 458 11.83 -8.90 -38.00
N ILE A 459 12.37 -9.42 -36.89
CA ILE A 459 13.54 -8.88 -36.20
C ILE A 459 14.54 -10.01 -36.01
N HIS A 460 15.72 -9.87 -36.62
CA HIS A 460 16.81 -10.82 -36.46
C HIS A 460 17.71 -10.38 -35.31
N ILE A 461 17.75 -11.19 -34.26
CA ILE A 461 18.66 -11.06 -33.12
C ILE A 461 19.39 -12.37 -32.90
N ASP A 462 20.55 -12.32 -32.24
CA ASP A 462 21.31 -13.51 -31.93
C ASP A 462 20.66 -14.33 -30.80
N PHE A 463 21.14 -15.57 -30.63
CA PHE A 463 20.65 -16.48 -29.59
C PHE A 463 20.86 -15.91 -28.16
N PHE A 464 21.96 -15.19 -27.96
CA PHE A 464 22.30 -14.56 -26.69
C PHE A 464 21.27 -13.48 -26.30
N GLN A 465 20.98 -12.55 -27.20
CA GLN A 465 19.96 -11.51 -27.09
C GLN A 465 18.57 -12.11 -26.88
N THR A 466 18.23 -13.16 -27.64
CA THR A 466 16.95 -13.85 -27.51
C THR A 466 16.79 -14.44 -26.11
N THR A 467 17.85 -15.05 -25.56
CA THR A 467 17.82 -15.64 -24.22
C THR A 467 17.60 -14.56 -23.16
N LEU A 468 18.37 -13.47 -23.19
CA LEU A 468 18.23 -12.36 -22.23
C LEU A 468 16.86 -11.67 -22.33
N LEU A 469 16.35 -11.46 -23.54
CA LEU A 469 15.02 -10.91 -23.77
C LEU A 469 13.94 -11.82 -23.17
N SER A 470 14.03 -13.13 -23.41
CA SER A 470 13.06 -14.10 -22.90
C SER A 470 13.06 -14.16 -21.37
N GLU A 471 14.24 -14.12 -20.73
CA GLU A 471 14.38 -14.08 -19.28
C GLU A 471 13.69 -12.84 -18.68
N MET A 472 13.97 -11.66 -19.22
CA MET A 472 13.32 -10.43 -18.79
C MET A 472 11.80 -10.48 -18.99
N LEU A 473 11.35 -10.96 -20.16
CA LEU A 473 9.92 -11.07 -20.46
C LEU A 473 9.22 -12.00 -19.47
N VAL A 474 9.81 -13.15 -19.13
CA VAL A 474 9.25 -14.09 -18.14
C VAL A 474 9.17 -13.44 -16.76
N ILE A 475 10.23 -12.76 -16.30
CA ILE A 475 10.25 -12.12 -15.00
C ILE A 475 9.19 -11.01 -14.91
N LEU A 476 9.13 -10.12 -15.90
CA LEU A 476 8.14 -9.04 -15.92
C LEU A 476 6.71 -9.58 -16.03
N THR A 477 6.49 -10.62 -16.85
CA THR A 477 5.19 -11.30 -16.95
C THR A 477 4.77 -11.86 -15.59
N GLY A 478 5.70 -12.49 -14.87
CA GLY A 478 5.46 -13.03 -13.53
C GLY A 478 5.05 -11.94 -12.54
N PHE A 479 5.78 -10.82 -12.48
CA PHE A 479 5.45 -9.71 -11.58
C PHE A 479 4.12 -9.04 -11.93
N ILE A 480 3.90 -8.69 -13.19
CA ILE A 480 2.67 -8.05 -13.66
C ILE A 480 1.50 -8.99 -13.45
N GLY A 481 1.60 -10.24 -13.91
CA GLY A 481 0.52 -11.22 -13.82
C GLY A 481 0.13 -11.47 -12.37
N TYR A 482 1.10 -11.61 -11.46
CA TYR A 482 0.85 -11.81 -10.04
C TYR A 482 0.23 -10.56 -9.36
N TYR A 483 0.71 -9.36 -9.69
CA TYR A 483 0.13 -8.11 -9.17
C TYR A 483 -1.29 -7.89 -9.67
N LEU A 484 -1.54 -8.14 -10.96
CA LEU A 484 -2.87 -8.07 -11.57
C LEU A 484 -3.84 -9.07 -10.95
N TRP A 485 -3.40 -10.32 -10.79
CA TRP A 485 -4.19 -11.38 -10.16
C TRP A 485 -4.66 -10.99 -8.76
N HIS A 486 -3.73 -10.50 -7.92
CA HIS A 486 -4.07 -10.01 -6.59
C HIS A 486 -4.97 -8.76 -6.66
N GLY A 487 -4.70 -7.84 -7.58
CA GLY A 487 -5.61 -6.71 -7.83
C GLY A 487 -7.04 -7.12 -8.13
N ALA A 488 -7.23 -8.20 -8.90
CA ALA A 488 -8.55 -8.77 -9.17
C ALA A 488 -9.17 -9.43 -7.94
N GLN A 489 -8.42 -10.24 -7.20
CA GLN A 489 -8.90 -10.86 -5.95
C GLN A 489 -9.32 -9.81 -4.91
N LEU A 490 -8.61 -8.68 -4.83
CA LEU A 490 -8.98 -7.58 -3.95
C LEU A 490 -10.37 -7.03 -4.26
N ASN A 491 -10.77 -7.04 -5.53
CA ASN A 491 -12.10 -6.62 -5.96
C ASN A 491 -13.20 -7.65 -5.65
N GLU A 492 -12.87 -8.93 -5.43
CA GLU A 492 -13.85 -9.98 -5.05
C GLU A 492 -14.28 -9.89 -3.58
N TYR A 493 -13.48 -9.23 -2.74
CA TYR A 493 -13.85 -9.00 -1.34
C TYR A 493 -15.12 -8.15 -1.21
N TYR A 494 -15.40 -7.26 -2.16
CA TYR A 494 -16.65 -6.47 -2.14
C TYR A 494 -17.87 -7.39 -2.18
N GLU A 495 -17.91 -8.35 -3.11
CA GLU A 495 -18.98 -9.35 -3.21
C GLU A 495 -19.05 -10.23 -1.95
N THR A 496 -17.90 -10.64 -1.42
CA THR A 496 -17.83 -11.45 -0.20
C THR A 496 -18.44 -10.71 1.00
N PHE A 497 -18.12 -9.42 1.17
CA PHE A 497 -18.71 -8.61 2.25
C PHE A 497 -20.20 -8.39 2.06
N ASP A 498 -20.67 -8.19 0.82
CA ASP A 498 -22.08 -7.98 0.50
C ASP A 498 -22.92 -9.21 0.91
N ILE A 499 -22.47 -10.40 0.51
CA ILE A 499 -23.11 -11.67 0.88
C ILE A 499 -23.15 -11.85 2.42
N LEU A 500 -22.05 -11.55 3.12
CA LEU A 500 -22.00 -11.69 4.58
C LEU A 500 -22.93 -10.69 5.29
N LEU A 501 -23.05 -9.45 4.78
CA LEU A 501 -23.96 -8.46 5.34
C LEU A 501 -25.42 -8.82 5.07
N GLU A 502 -25.76 -9.31 3.88
CA GLU A 502 -27.10 -9.81 3.57
C GLU A 502 -27.49 -11.02 4.44
N ASP A 503 -26.55 -11.93 4.71
CA ASP A 503 -26.78 -13.04 5.65
C ASP A 503 -27.16 -12.53 7.07
N VAL A 504 -26.47 -11.50 7.57
CA VAL A 504 -26.77 -10.88 8.86
C VAL A 504 -28.12 -10.15 8.80
N ARG A 505 -28.39 -9.42 7.72
CA ARG A 505 -29.65 -8.70 7.49
C ARG A 505 -30.85 -9.64 7.51
N ASN A 506 -30.77 -10.72 6.73
CA ASN A 506 -31.82 -11.74 6.64
C ASN A 506 -32.11 -12.37 8.00
N MET A 507 -31.08 -12.52 8.85
CA MET A 507 -31.27 -12.99 10.22
C MET A 507 -32.12 -12.04 11.07
N TYR A 508 -31.90 -10.73 11.00
CA TYR A 508 -32.71 -9.74 11.72
C TYR A 508 -34.14 -9.65 11.17
N VAL A 509 -34.30 -9.74 9.84
CA VAL A 509 -35.63 -9.80 9.20
C VAL A 509 -36.41 -11.03 9.67
N ASP A 510 -35.76 -12.19 9.80
CA ASP A 510 -36.38 -13.40 10.33
C ASP A 510 -36.79 -13.27 11.81
N ILE A 511 -35.94 -12.65 12.64
CA ILE A 511 -36.27 -12.35 14.05
C ILE A 511 -37.48 -11.41 14.11
N LEU A 512 -37.52 -10.38 13.25
CA LEU A 512 -38.62 -9.43 13.17
C LEU A 512 -39.93 -10.13 12.74
N ARG A 513 -39.88 -11.01 11.75
CA ARG A 513 -41.02 -11.79 11.28
C ARG A 513 -41.58 -12.72 12.35
N LYS A 514 -40.73 -13.28 13.20
CA LYS A 514 -41.09 -14.20 14.28
C LYS A 514 -41.14 -13.54 15.67
N LYS A 515 -41.22 -12.21 15.73
CA LYS A 515 -41.11 -11.45 16.98
C LYS A 515 -42.11 -11.89 18.06
N GLU A 516 -43.34 -12.22 17.70
CA GLU A 516 -44.35 -12.68 18.66
C GLU A 516 -43.95 -14.04 19.28
N GLN A 517 -43.45 -14.96 18.45
CA GLN A 517 -43.00 -16.27 18.90
C GLN A 517 -41.79 -16.17 19.84
N TYR A 518 -40.85 -15.31 19.51
CA TYR A 518 -39.60 -15.18 20.26
C TYR A 518 -39.75 -14.34 21.52
N PHE A 519 -40.52 -13.25 21.50
CA PHE A 519 -40.58 -12.29 22.60
C PHE A 519 -41.84 -12.41 23.47
N ILE A 520 -42.98 -12.87 22.93
CA ILE A 520 -44.22 -13.07 23.70
C ILE A 520 -44.33 -14.52 24.16
N LEU A 521 -44.27 -15.47 23.22
CA LEU A 521 -44.46 -16.88 23.50
C LEU A 521 -43.22 -17.57 24.10
N ASN A 522 -42.07 -16.89 24.11
CA ASN A 522 -40.79 -17.43 24.60
C ASN A 522 -40.43 -18.80 24.01
N LEU A 523 -40.70 -19.01 22.72
CA LEU A 523 -40.40 -20.26 22.04
C LEU A 523 -38.88 -20.54 22.07
N ASP A 524 -38.51 -21.77 22.41
CA ASP A 524 -37.10 -22.18 22.41
C ASP A 524 -36.52 -22.16 21.00
N ILE A 525 -35.42 -21.42 20.84
CA ILE A 525 -34.74 -21.21 19.57
C ILE A 525 -33.64 -22.26 19.43
N THR A 526 -33.71 -23.08 18.37
CA THR A 526 -32.72 -24.13 18.07
C THR A 526 -31.37 -23.58 17.60
N ASN A 527 -31.39 -22.48 16.83
CA ASN A 527 -30.17 -21.83 16.36
C ASN A 527 -29.50 -21.04 17.50
N ALA A 528 -28.28 -21.43 17.86
CA ALA A 528 -27.52 -20.83 18.96
C ALA A 528 -27.27 -19.32 18.79
N ILE A 529 -27.06 -18.86 17.55
CA ILE A 529 -26.82 -17.44 17.26
C ILE A 529 -28.12 -16.65 17.44
N HIS A 530 -29.22 -17.12 16.84
CA HIS A 530 -30.53 -16.48 17.01
C HIS A 530 -30.90 -16.42 18.49
N LYS A 531 -30.65 -17.51 19.23
CA LYS A 531 -30.86 -17.57 20.67
C LYS A 531 -30.06 -16.49 21.41
N LYS A 532 -28.79 -16.29 21.05
CA LYS A 532 -27.94 -15.24 21.64
C LYS A 532 -28.42 -13.83 21.28
N PHE A 533 -28.82 -13.57 20.03
CA PHE A 533 -29.35 -12.27 19.61
C PHE A 533 -30.67 -11.94 20.31
N VAL A 534 -31.62 -12.87 20.30
CA VAL A 534 -32.91 -12.69 21.00
C VAL A 534 -32.69 -12.49 22.51
N PHE A 535 -31.75 -13.22 23.12
CA PHE A 535 -31.39 -13.02 24.52
C PHE A 535 -30.85 -11.61 24.79
N LEU A 536 -29.92 -11.12 23.96
CA LEU A 536 -29.37 -9.77 24.10
C LEU A 536 -30.45 -8.70 23.90
N LEU A 537 -31.32 -8.84 22.91
CA LEU A 537 -32.44 -7.92 22.68
C LEU A 537 -33.42 -7.89 23.86
N LYS A 538 -33.78 -9.06 24.42
CA LYS A 538 -34.62 -9.17 25.63
C LYS A 538 -33.99 -8.51 26.85
N SER A 539 -32.66 -8.54 26.95
CA SER A 539 -31.95 -7.94 28.09
C SER A 539 -31.97 -6.40 28.06
N GLN A 540 -32.15 -5.79 26.89
CA GLN A 540 -32.12 -4.34 26.71
C GLN A 540 -33.49 -3.67 26.95
N THR A 541 -34.61 -4.35 26.68
CA THR A 541 -35.95 -3.78 26.90
C THR A 541 -37.02 -4.87 27.00
N LYS A 542 -38.09 -4.58 27.74
CA LYS A 542 -39.28 -5.46 27.87
C LYS A 542 -40.38 -5.16 26.85
N SER A 543 -40.35 -3.99 26.20
CA SER A 543 -41.40 -3.58 25.25
C SER A 543 -41.12 -4.15 23.87
N LEU A 544 -42.08 -4.93 23.33
CA LEU A 544 -42.00 -5.47 21.98
C LEU A 544 -41.89 -4.39 20.90
N GLU A 545 -42.53 -3.24 21.11
CA GLU A 545 -42.48 -2.11 20.19
C GLU A 545 -41.07 -1.52 20.12
N THR A 546 -40.43 -1.31 21.27
CA THR A 546 -39.03 -0.84 21.34
C THR A 546 -38.08 -1.84 20.70
N ILE A 547 -38.26 -3.15 20.90
CA ILE A 547 -37.46 -4.19 20.23
C ILE A 547 -37.64 -4.12 18.72
N THR A 548 -38.89 -3.96 18.24
CA THR A 548 -39.20 -3.84 16.81
C THR A 548 -38.50 -2.63 16.20
N GLN A 549 -38.60 -1.46 16.86
CA GLN A 549 -37.93 -0.23 16.44
C GLN A 549 -36.40 -0.39 16.41
N TYR A 550 -35.85 -1.07 17.43
CA TYR A 550 -34.41 -1.31 17.52
C TYR A 550 -33.88 -2.27 16.44
N ILE A 551 -34.61 -3.36 16.15
CA ILE A 551 -34.26 -4.27 15.05
C ILE A 551 -34.31 -3.54 13.71
N ASN A 552 -35.32 -2.70 13.48
CA ASN A 552 -35.42 -1.90 12.25
C ASN A 552 -34.24 -0.94 12.11
N LEU A 553 -33.78 -0.32 13.20
CA LEU A 553 -32.58 0.52 13.20
C LEU A 553 -31.33 -0.28 12.81
N ILE A 554 -31.17 -1.50 13.35
CA ILE A 554 -30.04 -2.37 12.97
C ILE A 554 -30.11 -2.74 11.48
N ILE A 555 -31.29 -3.07 10.96
CA ILE A 555 -31.47 -3.39 9.53
C ILE A 555 -31.11 -2.18 8.67
N GLU A 556 -31.55 -0.97 9.04
CA GLU A 556 -31.23 0.26 8.33
C GLU A 556 -29.71 0.52 8.27
N GLU A 557 -29.00 0.27 9.38
CA GLU A 557 -27.54 0.41 9.43
C GLU A 557 -26.80 -0.67 8.60
N ILE A 558 -27.35 -1.89 8.51
CA ILE A 558 -26.82 -2.92 7.60
C ILE A 558 -27.03 -2.49 6.15
N ASP A 559 -28.22 -1.99 5.81
CA ASP A 559 -28.51 -1.46 4.48
C ASP A 559 -27.57 -0.29 4.14
N ASP A 560 -27.26 0.57 5.10
CA ASP A 560 -26.28 1.64 4.94
C ASP A 560 -24.85 1.14 4.74
N ALA A 561 -24.44 0.10 5.46
CA ALA A 561 -23.15 -0.55 5.25
C ALA A 561 -23.04 -1.16 3.85
N ILE A 562 -24.10 -1.82 3.37
CA ILE A 562 -24.20 -2.39 2.00
C ILE A 562 -24.16 -1.26 0.96
N ARG A 563 -24.94 -0.18 1.15
CA ARG A 563 -24.90 1.00 0.27
C ARG A 563 -23.49 1.60 0.17
N GLN A 564 -22.80 1.73 1.31
CA GLN A 564 -21.43 2.23 1.34
C GLN A 564 -20.45 1.26 0.65
N LEU A 565 -20.62 -0.04 0.84
CA LEU A 565 -19.81 -1.07 0.20
C LEU A 565 -19.94 -0.99 -1.33
N ASN A 566 -21.16 -0.92 -1.84
CA ASN A 566 -21.46 -0.77 -3.27
C ASN A 566 -20.92 0.55 -3.83
N TYR A 567 -21.00 1.64 -3.05
CA TYR A 567 -20.36 2.90 -3.42
C TYR A 567 -18.84 2.75 -3.53
N ASP A 568 -18.20 2.11 -2.55
CA ASP A 568 -16.75 1.86 -2.55
C ASP A 568 -16.34 0.94 -3.72
N GLU A 569 -17.11 -0.10 -4.03
CA GLU A 569 -16.85 -0.99 -5.17
C GLU A 569 -16.89 -0.25 -6.51
N LYS A 570 -17.84 0.66 -6.69
CA LYS A 570 -18.00 1.43 -7.94
C LYS A 570 -16.90 2.49 -8.10
N HIS A 571 -16.60 3.23 -7.04
CA HIS A 571 -15.73 4.42 -7.14
C HIS A 571 -14.26 4.10 -6.82
N ASN A 572 -14.03 3.20 -5.87
CA ASN A 572 -12.71 2.88 -5.33
C ASN A 572 -12.23 1.43 -5.58
N PRO A 573 -12.58 0.74 -6.68
CA PRO A 573 -12.03 -0.59 -6.91
C PRO A 573 -10.54 -0.48 -7.25
N PHE A 574 -9.83 -1.59 -7.13
CA PHE A 574 -8.48 -1.70 -7.65
C PHE A 574 -8.49 -1.50 -9.17
N LYS A 575 -7.73 -0.51 -9.62
CA LYS A 575 -7.67 -0.04 -11.00
C LYS A 575 -6.20 0.05 -11.46
N ILE A 576 -5.96 -0.22 -12.74
CA ILE A 576 -4.72 0.13 -13.43
C ILE A 576 -5.10 0.96 -14.65
N TYR A 577 -4.50 2.15 -14.79
CA TYR A 577 -4.88 3.14 -15.81
C TYR A 577 -6.39 3.47 -15.84
N GLY A 578 -7.05 3.41 -14.67
CA GLY A 578 -8.49 3.65 -14.55
C GLY A 578 -9.38 2.44 -14.89
N ILE A 579 -8.81 1.37 -15.44
CA ILE A 579 -9.55 0.13 -15.77
C ILE A 579 -9.64 -0.73 -14.51
N ARG A 580 -10.87 -1.12 -14.13
CA ARG A 580 -11.11 -2.07 -13.05
C ARG A 580 -10.60 -3.45 -13.46
N ILE A 581 -9.71 -4.02 -12.65
CA ILE A 581 -9.14 -5.34 -12.92
C ILE A 581 -10.03 -6.40 -12.29
N THR A 582 -10.60 -7.30 -13.10
CA THR A 582 -11.45 -8.43 -12.66
C THR A 582 -10.84 -9.76 -13.10
N LEU A 583 -11.17 -10.88 -12.44
CA LEU A 583 -10.65 -12.19 -12.85
C LEU A 583 -11.07 -12.54 -14.28
N ASN A 584 -12.31 -12.25 -14.66
CA ASN A 584 -12.80 -12.47 -16.03
C ASN A 584 -12.00 -11.66 -17.06
N PHE A 585 -11.66 -10.40 -16.73
CA PHE A 585 -10.80 -9.58 -17.59
C PHE A 585 -9.41 -10.20 -17.75
N LEU A 586 -8.80 -10.68 -16.65
CA LEU A 586 -7.48 -11.32 -16.71
C LEU A 586 -7.49 -12.62 -17.49
N GLN A 587 -8.50 -13.48 -17.31
CA GLN A 587 -8.67 -14.68 -18.11
C GLN A 587 -8.76 -14.35 -19.61
N SER A 588 -9.51 -13.31 -19.96
CA SER A 588 -9.62 -12.84 -21.35
C SER A 588 -8.28 -12.37 -21.91
N VAL A 589 -7.49 -11.62 -21.12
CA VAL A 589 -6.14 -11.19 -21.51
C VAL A 589 -5.19 -12.38 -21.70
N VAL A 590 -5.24 -13.35 -20.79
CA VAL A 590 -4.42 -14.57 -20.86
C VAL A 590 -4.73 -15.35 -22.14
N VAL A 591 -6.01 -15.57 -22.44
CA VAL A 591 -6.44 -16.25 -23.68
C VAL A 591 -5.93 -15.48 -24.90
N ALA A 592 -6.11 -14.16 -24.94
CA ALA A 592 -5.65 -13.33 -26.06
C ALA A 592 -4.12 -13.43 -26.27
N VAL A 593 -3.34 -13.37 -25.20
CA VAL A 593 -1.87 -13.52 -25.25
C VAL A 593 -1.48 -14.89 -25.79
N PHE A 594 -2.09 -15.97 -25.28
CA PHE A 594 -1.81 -17.33 -25.76
C PHE A 594 -2.21 -17.54 -27.23
N THR A 595 -3.32 -16.95 -27.68
CA THR A 595 -3.72 -16.99 -29.09
C THR A 595 -2.70 -16.31 -30.00
N VAL A 596 -2.22 -15.11 -29.61
CA VAL A 596 -1.20 -14.38 -30.40
C VAL A 596 0.12 -15.14 -30.44
N VAL A 597 0.58 -15.66 -29.29
CA VAL A 597 1.81 -16.45 -29.22
C VAL A 597 1.66 -17.75 -30.02
N GLY A 598 0.54 -18.45 -29.89
CA GLY A 598 0.25 -19.69 -30.61
C GLY A 598 0.27 -19.49 -32.13
N PHE A 599 -0.35 -18.41 -32.61
CA PHE A 599 -0.27 -18.02 -34.02
C PHE A 599 1.16 -17.73 -34.47
N ALA A 600 1.92 -16.96 -33.70
CA ALA A 600 3.31 -16.61 -34.03
C ALA A 600 4.21 -17.85 -34.10
N VAL A 601 4.07 -18.79 -33.16
CA VAL A 601 4.79 -20.06 -33.15
C VAL A 601 4.40 -20.93 -34.35
N GLN A 602 3.10 -21.05 -34.64
CA GLN A 602 2.62 -21.82 -35.79
C GLN A 602 3.20 -21.27 -37.10
N GLN A 603 3.17 -19.94 -37.29
CA GLN A 603 3.73 -19.30 -38.48
C GLN A 603 5.24 -19.56 -38.60
N ARG A 604 5.97 -19.49 -37.47
CA ARG A 604 7.40 -19.78 -37.46
C ARG A 604 7.70 -21.22 -37.87
N MET A 605 6.94 -22.18 -37.35
CA MET A 605 7.11 -23.59 -37.72
C MET A 605 6.90 -23.80 -39.23
N GLN A 606 5.84 -23.20 -39.80
CA GLN A 606 5.57 -23.27 -41.24
C GLN A 606 6.72 -22.68 -42.08
N ASN A 607 7.28 -21.54 -41.66
CA ASN A 607 8.42 -20.93 -42.35
C ASN A 607 9.68 -21.81 -42.31
N VAL A 608 9.93 -22.50 -41.19
CA VAL A 608 11.05 -23.44 -41.05
C VAL A 608 10.87 -24.65 -41.95
N ASP A 609 9.66 -25.22 -42.02
CA ASP A 609 9.37 -26.36 -42.89
C ASP A 609 9.58 -26.01 -44.37
N VAL A 610 9.11 -24.83 -44.80
CA VAL A 610 9.34 -24.34 -46.17
C VAL A 610 10.83 -24.15 -46.46
N ALA A 611 11.58 -23.58 -45.51
CA ALA A 611 13.03 -23.41 -45.67
C ALA A 611 13.77 -24.76 -45.76
N CYS A 612 13.36 -25.75 -44.96
CA CYS A 612 13.91 -27.11 -45.01
C CYS A 612 13.56 -27.84 -46.31
N LEU A 613 12.33 -27.67 -46.83
CA LEU A 613 11.91 -28.27 -48.10
C LEU A 613 12.57 -27.61 -49.33
N SER A 614 13.01 -26.35 -49.20
CA SER A 614 13.70 -25.61 -50.28
C SER A 614 15.19 -25.92 -50.40
N LYS A 615 15.79 -26.57 -49.40
CA LYS A 615 17.20 -27.01 -49.37
C LYS A 615 17.30 -28.47 -49.76
#